data_AF-A0A7W0UWX0-F1
#
_entry.id   AF-A0A7W0UWX0-F1
#
_cell.length_a   1.000
_cell.length_b   1.000
_cell.length_c   1.000
_cell.angle_alpha   90.00
_cell.angle_beta   90.00
_cell.angle_gamma   90.00
#
_symmetry.space_group_name_H-M   'P 1'
#
loop_
_entity.id
_entity.type
_entity.pdbx_description
1 polymer ?
#
loop_
_entity_poly.entity_id
_entity_poly.type
_entity_poly.pdbx_seq_one_letter_code
_entity_poly.pdbx_strand_id
1 'polypeptide(L)'
;MALAADTAKGTRPKICFLILLKTFQRLGYFVRLGDLPKPIAEHFSLLFGVHHGAIEWEAYDESRTRRRHVALIREYLNVRPFDESAQQVAETTFRTDQRRPR
;
A
#
# COMPACT_ATOMS: atom_id res chain seq x y z
N MET A 1 -3.57 13.77 3.43
CA MET A 1 -2.26 14.32 3.80
C MET A 1 -1.98 14.27 5.31
N ALA A 2 -2.98 14.38 6.19
CA ALA A 2 -2.79 14.35 7.65
C ALA A 2 -2.13 13.05 8.19
N LEU A 3 -2.56 11.87 7.72
CA LEU A 3 -2.03 10.59 8.22
C LEU A 3 -0.50 10.44 8.01
N ALA A 4 0.03 10.90 6.87
CA ALA A 4 1.46 10.82 6.59
C ALA A 4 2.29 11.77 7.48
N ALA A 5 1.70 12.88 7.94
CA ALA A 5 2.36 13.84 8.81
C ALA A 5 2.53 13.31 10.24
N ASP A 6 1.54 12.61 10.77
CA ASP A 6 1.59 12.01 12.12
C ASP A 6 2.34 10.68 12.17
N THR A 7 2.37 9.94 11.06
CA THR A 7 2.90 8.56 11.01
C THR A 7 4.42 8.50 10.83
N ALA A 8 5.01 9.46 10.13
CA ALA A 8 6.40 9.40 9.69
C ALA A 8 7.16 10.68 10.05
N LYS A 9 8.16 10.58 10.94
CA LYS A 9 9.04 11.70 11.28
C LYS A 9 10.19 11.78 10.25
N GLY A 10 10.20 12.85 9.46
CA GLY A 10 11.20 13.09 8.40
C GLY A 10 10.67 12.87 6.98
N THR A 11 11.31 13.50 5.99
CA THR A 11 10.84 13.52 4.59
C THR A 11 10.93 12.16 3.91
N ARG A 12 12.00 11.39 4.14
CA ARG A 12 12.19 10.07 3.48
C ARG A 12 11.14 9.04 3.90
N PRO A 13 10.87 8.80 5.21
CA PRO A 13 9.83 7.85 5.60
C PRO A 13 8.43 8.26 5.15
N LYS A 14 8.13 9.56 5.06
CA LYS A 14 6.86 10.07 4.51
C LYS A 14 6.68 9.70 3.04
N ILE A 15 7.72 9.85 2.23
CA ILE A 15 7.68 9.45 0.82
C ILE A 15 7.45 7.95 0.71
N CYS A 16 8.22 7.13 1.43
CA CYS A 16 8.04 5.68 1.39
C CYS A 16 6.63 5.24 1.84
N PHE A 17 6.05 5.90 2.84
CA PHE A 17 4.66 5.66 3.26
C PHE A 17 3.66 5.98 2.15
N LEU A 18 3.79 7.16 1.52
CA LEU A 18 2.87 7.61 0.48
C LEU A 18 2.94 6.73 -0.76
N ILE A 19 4.14 6.30 -1.16
CA ILE A 19 4.33 5.35 -2.26
C ILE A 19 3.62 4.05 -1.93
N LEU A 20 3.87 3.48 -0.75
CA LEU A 20 3.29 2.21 -0.32
C LEU A 20 1.75 2.28 -0.27
N LEU A 21 1.19 3.39 0.21
CA LEU A 21 -0.25 3.65 0.21
C LEU A 21 -0.81 3.70 -1.22
N LYS A 22 -0.16 4.46 -2.11
CA LYS A 22 -0.64 4.65 -3.49
C LYS A 22 -0.54 3.38 -4.33
N THR A 23 0.54 2.62 -4.18
CA THR A 23 0.68 1.31 -4.83
C THR A 23 -0.36 0.33 -4.32
N PHE A 24 -0.62 0.31 -3.01
CA PHE A 24 -1.63 -0.57 -2.44
C PHE A 24 -3.04 -0.23 -2.95
N GLN A 25 -3.39 1.06 -3.02
CA GLN A 25 -4.70 1.50 -3.55
C GLN A 25 -4.93 1.08 -5.02
N ARG A 26 -3.87 0.92 -5.82
CA ARG A 26 -3.96 0.52 -7.23
C ARG A 26 -3.87 -0.99 -7.45
N LEU A 27 -3.00 -1.68 -6.71
CA LEU A 27 -2.65 -3.09 -6.93
C LEU A 27 -3.34 -4.05 -5.94
N GLY A 28 -3.76 -3.56 -4.77
CA GLY A 28 -4.35 -4.39 -3.71
C GLY A 28 -3.34 -5.17 -2.86
N TYR A 29 -2.03 -5.04 -3.11
CA TYR A 29 -0.97 -5.70 -2.34
C TYR A 29 0.22 -4.77 -2.08
N PHE A 30 1.03 -5.10 -1.07
CA PHE A 30 2.21 -4.33 -0.67
C PHE A 30 3.43 -4.74 -1.49
N VAL A 31 3.87 -3.86 -2.39
CA VAL A 31 5.09 -4.05 -3.17
C VAL A 31 6.35 -3.83 -2.32
N ARG A 32 7.48 -4.32 -2.82
CA ARG A 32 8.81 -3.88 -2.39
C ARG A 32 9.13 -2.57 -3.12
N LEU A 33 9.63 -1.58 -2.39
CA LEU A 33 9.97 -0.30 -3.00
C LEU A 33 11.25 -0.40 -3.86
N GLY A 34 12.16 -1.33 -3.56
CA GLY A 34 13.34 -1.59 -4.39
C GLY A 34 12.99 -2.11 -5.79
N ASP A 35 11.84 -2.76 -5.95
CA ASP A 35 11.37 -3.31 -7.24
C ASP A 35 10.56 -2.28 -8.06
N LEU A 36 10.46 -1.02 -7.60
CA LEU A 36 9.68 -0.01 -8.31
C LEU A 36 10.33 0.40 -9.63
N PRO A 37 9.58 0.40 -10.75
CA PRO A 37 10.05 0.97 -12.00
C PRO A 37 10.52 2.42 -11.82
N LYS A 38 11.67 2.75 -12.39
CA LYS A 38 12.27 4.09 -12.33
C LYS A 38 11.29 5.24 -12.66
N PRO A 39 10.40 5.15 -13.67
CA PRO A 39 9.46 6.23 -13.97
C PRO A 39 8.52 6.56 -12.80
N ILE A 40 8.17 5.57 -11.99
CA ILE A 40 7.33 5.75 -10.80
C ILE A 40 8.13 6.48 -9.71
N ALA A 41 9.37 6.06 -9.47
CA ALA A 41 10.25 6.73 -8.51
C ALA A 41 10.54 8.19 -8.90
N GLU A 42 10.77 8.46 -10.18
CA GLU A 42 10.96 9.81 -10.74
C GLU A 42 9.71 10.67 -10.58
N HIS A 43 8.52 10.13 -10.83
CA HIS A 43 7.27 10.85 -10.62
C HIS A 43 7.12 11.29 -9.15
N PHE A 44 7.48 10.43 -8.19
CA PHE A 44 7.46 10.80 -6.78
C PHE A 44 8.55 11.81 -6.42
N SER A 45 9.72 11.74 -7.04
CA SER A 45 10.74 12.78 -6.88
C SER A 45 10.26 14.16 -7.26
N LEU A 46 9.53 14.26 -8.39
CA LEU A 46 8.94 15.51 -8.84
C LEU A 46 7.85 16.01 -7.87
N LEU A 47 7.00 15.10 -7.40
CA LEU A 47 5.91 15.47 -6.48
C LEU A 47 6.38 15.94 -5.10
N PHE A 48 7.47 15.37 -4.58
CA PHE A 48 7.95 15.64 -3.22
C PHE A 48 9.23 16.48 -3.15
N GLY A 49 9.82 16.84 -4.30
CA GLY A 49 11.06 17.61 -4.35
C GLY A 49 12.28 16.88 -3.78
N VAL A 50 12.25 15.54 -3.76
CA VAL A 50 13.33 14.70 -3.23
C VAL A 50 13.85 13.76 -4.30
N HIS A 51 15.15 13.80 -4.56
CA HIS A 51 15.77 12.92 -5.53
C HIS A 51 15.59 11.44 -5.13
N HIS A 52 15.12 10.59 -6.06
CA HIS A 52 14.81 9.18 -5.79
C HIS A 52 16.05 8.39 -5.34
N GLY A 53 17.23 8.75 -5.85
CA GLY A 53 18.50 8.17 -5.40
C GLY A 53 18.93 8.59 -3.99
N ALA A 54 18.24 9.52 -3.34
CA ALA A 54 18.49 9.87 -1.94
C ALA A 54 17.74 8.97 -0.94
N ILE A 55 16.93 8.04 -1.43
CA ILE A 55 16.18 7.07 -0.63
C ILE A 55 16.84 5.70 -0.79
N GLU A 56 17.20 5.09 0.33
CA GLU A 56 17.68 3.71 0.39
C GLU A 56 16.47 2.77 0.40
N TRP A 57 16.00 2.38 -0.79
CA TRP A 57 14.75 1.64 -0.98
C TRP A 57 14.80 0.25 -0.33
N GLU A 58 15.91 -0.45 -0.50
CA GLU A 58 16.16 -1.79 0.03
C GLU A 58 16.22 -1.75 1.56
N ALA A 59 16.94 -0.77 2.13
CA ALA A 59 17.02 -0.58 3.57
C ALA A 59 15.63 -0.26 4.17
N TYR A 60 14.81 0.52 3.46
CA TYR A 60 13.42 0.73 3.86
C TYR A 60 12.61 -0.57 3.82
N ASP A 61 12.77 -1.40 2.79
CA ASP A 61 12.04 -2.67 2.64
C ASP A 61 12.31 -3.66 3.78
N GLU A 62 13.52 -3.64 4.33
CA GLU A 62 13.91 -4.49 5.47
C GLU A 62 13.58 -3.86 6.84
N SER A 63 13.28 -2.55 6.86
CA SER A 63 13.13 -1.79 8.08
C SER A 63 11.90 -2.16 8.93
N ARG A 64 12.00 -1.94 10.24
CA ARG A 64 10.83 -1.96 11.15
C ARG A 64 9.82 -0.86 10.80
N THR A 65 10.26 0.22 10.17
CA THR A 65 9.41 1.33 9.71
C THR A 65 8.41 0.86 8.66
N ARG A 66 8.84 0.06 7.66
CA ARG A 66 7.91 -0.52 6.69
C ARG A 66 6.82 -1.37 7.34
N ARG A 67 7.18 -2.21 8.33
CA ARG A 67 6.19 -3.03 9.06
C ARG A 67 5.12 -2.16 9.73
N ARG A 68 5.52 -1.05 10.36
CA ARG A 68 4.59 -0.07 10.95
C ARG A 68 3.71 0.59 9.89
N HIS A 69 4.29 1.01 8.77
CA HIS A 69 3.54 1.61 7.66
C HIS A 69 2.50 0.65 7.07
N VAL A 70 2.85 -0.61 6.86
CA VAL A 70 1.92 -1.65 6.38
C VAL A 70 0.74 -1.80 7.34
N ALA A 71 0.99 -1.89 8.64
CA ALA A 71 -0.06 -2.01 9.64
C ALA A 71 -1.01 -0.81 9.61
N LEU A 72 -0.46 0.42 9.57
CA LEU A 72 -1.25 1.65 9.51
C LEU A 72 -2.04 1.79 8.21
N ILE A 73 -1.48 1.36 7.07
CA ILE A 73 -2.22 1.38 5.80
C ILE A 73 -3.39 0.40 5.83
N ARG A 74 -3.19 -0.81 6.40
CA ARG A 74 -4.27 -1.79 6.56
C ARG A 74 -5.38 -1.23 7.44
N GLU A 75 -5.02 -0.63 8.58
CA GLU A 75 -5.97 0.00 9.50
C GLU A 75 -6.72 1.15 8.81
N TYR A 76 -5.99 2.06 8.17
CA TYR A 76 -6.57 3.23 7.48
C TYR A 76 -7.52 2.86 6.34
N LEU A 77 -7.19 1.83 5.57
CA LEU A 77 -8.02 1.35 4.47
C LEU A 77 -9.06 0.31 4.91
N ASN A 78 -9.15 0.02 6.22
CA ASN A 78 -10.01 -1.01 6.80
C ASN A 78 -9.86 -2.37 6.08
N VAL A 79 -8.63 -2.70 5.68
CA VAL A 79 -8.30 -3.95 4.99
C VAL A 79 -8.31 -5.07 6.02
N ARG A 80 -9.40 -5.83 6.01
CA ARG A 80 -9.51 -7.05 6.81
C ARG A 80 -8.75 -8.18 6.11
N PRO A 81 -7.97 -9.00 6.83
CA PRO A 81 -7.51 -10.26 6.27
C PRO A 81 -8.74 -11.06 5.84
N PHE A 82 -8.63 -11.77 4.73
CA PHE A 82 -9.68 -12.65 4.24
C PHE A 82 -9.91 -13.73 5.32
N ASP A 83 -10.95 -13.55 6.13
CA ASP A 83 -11.35 -14.46 7.19
C ASP A 83 -12.48 -15.38 6.69
N GLU A 84 -12.87 -16.35 7.50
CA GLU A 84 -13.96 -17.29 7.17
C GLU A 84 -15.28 -16.56 6.82
N SER A 85 -15.49 -15.33 7.30
CA SER A 85 -16.65 -14.52 6.96
C SER A 85 -16.61 -14.02 5.51
N ALA A 86 -15.42 -13.73 4.98
CA ALA A 86 -15.22 -13.34 3.59
C ALA A 86 -15.42 -14.53 2.62
N GLN A 87 -15.11 -15.76 3.04
CA GLN A 87 -15.48 -16.96 2.27
C GLN A 87 -16.99 -17.12 2.14
N GLN A 88 -17.75 -16.89 3.22
CA GLN A 88 -19.22 -17.01 3.18
C GLN A 88 -19.86 -15.95 2.26
N VAL A 89 -19.32 -14.73 2.21
CA VAL A 89 -19.78 -13.68 1.28
C VAL A 89 -19.44 -14.02 -0.17
N ALA A 90 -18.26 -14.58 -0.43
CA ALA A 90 -17.90 -15.06 -1.75
C ALA A 90 -18.82 -16.22 -2.19
N GLU A 91 -19.03 -17.23 -1.34
CA GLU A 91 -19.90 -18.36 -1.63
C GLU A 91 -21.36 -17.96 -1.89
N THR A 92 -21.91 -17.04 -1.08
CA THR A 92 -23.28 -16.56 -1.26
C THR A 92 -23.45 -15.75 -2.56
N THR A 93 -22.43 -14.98 -2.94
CA THR A 93 -22.41 -14.28 -4.24
C THR A 93 -22.37 -15.27 -5.41
N PHE A 94 -21.51 -16.28 -5.35
CA PHE A 94 -21.44 -17.35 -6.37
C PHE A 94 -22.75 -18.16 -6.48
N ARG A 95 -23.43 -18.41 -5.35
CA ARG A 95 -24.71 -19.16 -5.34
C ARG A 95 -25.88 -18.37 -5.91
N THR A 96 -25.83 -17.04 -5.83
CA THR A 96 -26.92 -16.16 -6.28
C THR A 96 -26.87 -15.95 -7.80
N ASP A 97 -25.69 -16.04 -8.42
CA ASP A 97 -25.53 -15.90 -9.88
C ASP A 97 -25.94 -17.16 -10.67
N GLN A 98 -25.95 -18.34 -10.03
CA GLN A 98 -26.41 -19.59 -10.66
C GLN A 98 -27.95 -19.74 -10.74
N ARG A 99 -28.73 -18.80 -10.19
CA ARG A 99 -30.20 -18.83 -10.20
C ARG A 99 -30.86 -17.84 -11.15
N ARG A 100 -30.13 -17.31 -12.15
CA ARG A 100 -30.72 -16.45 -13.19
C ARG A 100 -31.09 -17.30 -14.42
N PRO A 101 -32.35 -17.74 -14.59
CA PRO A 101 -32.77 -18.31 -15.85
C PRO A 101 -32.75 -17.22 -16.93
N ARG A 102 -32.26 -17.56 -18.12
CA ARG A 102 -32.50 -16.79 -19.34
C ARG A 102 -33.91 -17.07 -19.85
#